data_AF-Q3M9T4-F1
#
_entry.id   AF-Q3M9T4-F1
#
_cell.length_a   1.000
_cell.length_b   1.000
_cell.length_c   1.000
_cell.angle_alpha   90.00
_cell.angle_beta   90.00
_cell.angle_gamma   90.00
#
_symmetry.space_group_name_H-M   'P 1'
#
loop_
_entity.id
_entity.type
_entity.pdbx_description
1 polymer ?
#
loop_
_entity_poly.entity_id
_entity_poly.type
_entity_poly.pdbx_seq_one_letter_code
_entity_poly.pdbx_strand_id
1 'polypeptide(L)'
;MNLLDTFLGRENQAPEVLSSTEAFVAIILLATALDGYLSYEQERSISCELSRSKPLRNYSTEAIAQLCDKTLMILRRDGFNALFNLAKESLSLELREVAFAVASDLVLSENHVTEEETNFLKDLYQALGISPDIAIRILQTMSLKNQI
;
A
#
# COMPACT_ATOMS: atom_id res chain seq x y z
N MET A 1 -1.06 -33.19 -12.45
CA MET A 1 -0.11 -32.47 -11.58
C MET A 1 0.09 -31.09 -12.16
N ASN A 2 -0.01 -30.07 -11.30
CA ASN A 2 -0.64 -28.77 -11.57
C ASN A 2 0.23 -27.76 -12.34
N LEU A 3 -0.42 -27.04 -13.26
CA LEU A 3 0.07 -25.80 -13.90
C LEU A 3 0.38 -24.65 -12.91
N LEU A 4 -0.01 -24.81 -11.65
CA LEU A 4 0.25 -23.87 -10.57
C LEU A 4 1.69 -23.98 -10.04
N ASP A 5 2.35 -25.13 -10.20
CA ASP A 5 3.71 -25.37 -9.69
C ASP A 5 4.78 -24.61 -10.49
N THR A 6 4.51 -24.30 -11.76
CA THR A 6 5.45 -23.56 -12.63
C THR A 6 5.44 -22.05 -12.36
N PHE A 7 4.35 -21.50 -11.80
CA PHE A 7 4.28 -20.07 -11.46
C PHE A 7 4.80 -19.75 -10.05
N LEU A 8 5.01 -20.78 -9.22
CA LEU A 8 5.54 -20.68 -7.85
C LEU A 8 7.01 -21.10 -7.72
N GLY A 9 7.66 -21.50 -8.82
CA GLY A 9 9.04 -21.98 -8.82
C GLY A 9 10.07 -20.91 -9.18
N ARG A 10 10.78 -20.40 -8.14
CA ARG A 10 11.94 -19.47 -8.12
C ARG A 10 11.54 -17.98 -8.12
N GLU A 11 11.79 -17.22 -7.06
CA GLU A 11 13.09 -17.01 -6.41
C GLU A 11 13.05 -16.84 -4.88
N ASN A 12 13.96 -17.57 -4.23
CA ASN A 12 14.76 -17.17 -3.05
C ASN A 12 14.15 -17.14 -1.64
N GLN A 13 14.57 -18.16 -0.88
CA GLN A 13 14.80 -18.13 0.57
C GLN A 13 15.94 -17.15 0.93
N ALA A 14 15.71 -15.87 0.73
CA ALA A 14 16.37 -14.80 1.48
C ALA A 14 15.38 -14.32 2.57
N PRO A 15 15.81 -13.63 3.65
CA PRO A 15 14.86 -12.87 4.46
C PRO A 15 13.98 -12.07 3.49
N GLU A 16 12.66 -12.12 3.64
CA GLU A 16 11.72 -11.43 2.73
C GLU A 16 12.00 -9.92 2.76
N VAL A 17 12.93 -9.47 1.92
CA VAL A 17 13.21 -8.06 1.70
C VAL A 17 12.26 -7.61 0.61
N LEU A 18 11.29 -6.78 0.99
CA LEU A 18 10.41 -6.15 0.02
C LEU A 18 11.25 -5.23 -0.86
N SER A 19 11.03 -5.27 -2.17
CA SER A 19 11.51 -4.19 -3.04
C SER A 19 10.83 -2.87 -2.65
N SER A 20 11.45 -1.73 -2.98
CA SER A 20 10.84 -0.41 -2.72
C SER A 20 9.44 -0.27 -3.32
N THR A 21 9.18 -0.99 -4.43
CA THR A 21 7.86 -1.11 -5.07
C THR A 21 6.90 -1.97 -4.25
N GLU A 22 7.32 -3.15 -3.80
CA GLU A 22 6.48 -4.02 -2.93
C GLU A 22 6.16 -3.33 -1.60
N ALA A 23 7.12 -2.60 -1.03
CA ALA A 23 6.92 -1.79 0.17
C ALA A 23 5.88 -0.70 -0.02
N PHE A 24 5.89 -0.05 -1.19
CA PHE A 24 4.89 0.95 -1.58
C PHE A 24 3.49 0.32 -1.67
N VAL A 25 3.38 -0.82 -2.35
CA VAL A 25 2.12 -1.58 -2.46
C VAL A 25 1.64 -2.02 -1.08
N ALA A 26 2.53 -2.50 -0.22
CA ALA A 26 2.23 -2.93 1.14
C ALA A 26 1.64 -1.82 2.00
N ILE A 27 2.19 -0.61 1.96
CA ILE A 27 1.63 0.52 2.72
C ILE A 27 0.22 0.86 2.24
N ILE A 28 -0.01 0.85 0.94
CA ILE A 28 -1.33 1.17 0.36
C ILE A 28 -2.36 0.10 0.73
N LEU A 29 -1.97 -1.17 0.67
CA LEU A 29 -2.79 -2.30 1.10
C LEU A 29 -3.09 -2.23 2.60
N LEU A 30 -2.09 -1.94 3.43
CA LEU A 30 -2.28 -1.76 4.86
C LEU A 30 -3.18 -0.56 5.18
N ALA A 31 -3.25 0.46 4.34
CA ALA A 31 -4.13 1.61 4.53
C ALA A 31 -5.60 1.29 4.27
N THR A 32 -5.88 0.33 3.40
CA THR A 32 -7.21 0.02 2.86
C THR A 32 -7.78 -1.29 3.40
N ALA A 33 -6.93 -2.19 3.90
CA ALA A 33 -7.30 -3.51 4.42
C ALA A 33 -7.18 -3.60 5.96
N LEU A 34 -7.41 -2.50 6.69
CA LEU A 34 -7.26 -2.46 8.16
C LEU A 34 -8.25 -3.33 8.89
N ASP A 35 -9.49 -3.36 8.40
CA ASP A 35 -10.59 -4.17 8.91
C ASP A 35 -10.46 -5.67 8.52
N GLY A 36 -9.42 -6.02 7.76
CA GLY A 36 -9.17 -7.36 7.27
C GLY A 36 -10.01 -7.76 6.05
N TYR A 37 -10.84 -6.86 5.51
CA TYR A 37 -11.69 -7.11 4.35
C TYR A 37 -11.51 -6.04 3.28
N LEU A 38 -10.91 -6.43 2.16
CA LEU A 38 -10.92 -5.60 0.96
C LEU A 38 -12.21 -5.85 0.18
N SER A 39 -12.95 -4.79 -0.05
CA SER A 39 -14.04 -4.79 -1.03
C SER A 39 -13.47 -4.79 -2.46
N TYR A 40 -14.27 -5.29 -3.41
CA TYR A 40 -13.91 -5.27 -4.83
C TYR A 40 -13.67 -3.85 -5.36
N GLU A 41 -14.35 -2.85 -4.80
CA GLU A 41 -14.15 -1.45 -5.17
C GLU A 41 -12.79 -0.94 -4.68
N GLN A 42 -12.41 -1.26 -3.44
CA GLN A 42 -11.08 -0.93 -2.89
C GLN A 42 -9.96 -1.62 -3.68
N GLU A 43 -10.06 -2.92 -3.97
CA GLU A 43 -9.05 -3.63 -4.78
C GLU A 43 -8.86 -2.99 -6.16
N ARG A 44 -9.96 -2.57 -6.78
CA ARG A 44 -9.93 -1.89 -8.07
C ARG A 44 -9.35 -0.48 -7.96
N SER A 45 -9.70 0.28 -6.93
CA SER A 45 -9.15 1.62 -6.66
C SER A 45 -7.65 1.54 -6.41
N ILE A 46 -7.20 0.60 -5.58
CA ILE A 46 -5.77 0.31 -5.34
C ILE A 46 -5.09 -0.03 -6.65
N SER A 47 -5.61 -0.97 -7.42
CA SER A 47 -5.03 -1.38 -8.70
C SER A 47 -4.94 -0.21 -9.70
N CYS A 48 -5.96 0.65 -9.72
CA CYS A 48 -6.00 1.85 -10.54
C CYS A 48 -4.93 2.86 -10.11
N GLU A 49 -4.86 3.21 -8.83
CA GLU A 49 -3.88 4.18 -8.31
C GLU A 49 -2.44 3.65 -8.42
N LEU A 50 -2.23 2.37 -8.16
CA LEU A 50 -0.94 1.70 -8.37
C LEU A 50 -0.54 1.76 -9.85
N SER A 51 -1.45 1.47 -10.79
CA SER A 51 -1.15 1.56 -12.24
C SER A 51 -0.82 2.99 -12.71
N ARG A 52 -1.33 4.01 -12.01
CA ARG A 52 -1.06 5.43 -12.28
C ARG A 52 0.21 5.92 -11.61
N SER A 53 0.68 5.23 -10.57
CA SER A 53 1.89 5.59 -9.84
C SER A 53 3.14 5.45 -10.71
N LYS A 54 4.06 6.42 -10.64
CA LYS A 54 5.35 6.39 -11.36
C LYS A 54 6.15 5.09 -11.19
N PRO A 55 6.28 4.47 -9.99
CA PRO A 55 7.08 3.27 -9.83
C PRO A 55 6.48 2.03 -10.51
N LEU A 56 5.16 2.00 -10.71
CA LEU A 56 4.43 0.86 -11.28
C LEU A 56 3.87 1.12 -12.68
N ARG A 57 4.19 2.27 -13.28
CA ARG A 57 3.71 2.68 -14.61
C ARG A 57 4.06 1.68 -15.72
N ASN A 58 5.14 0.91 -15.54
CA ASN A 58 5.60 -0.11 -16.49
C ASN A 58 5.12 -1.53 -16.13
N TYR A 59 4.41 -1.69 -15.02
CA TYR A 59 3.86 -2.99 -14.61
C TYR A 59 2.49 -3.18 -15.25
N SER A 60 2.20 -4.43 -15.67
CA SER A 60 0.85 -4.77 -16.09
C SER A 60 -0.09 -4.87 -14.89
N THR A 61 -1.39 -4.69 -15.11
CA THR A 61 -2.40 -4.83 -14.07
C THR A 61 -2.32 -6.19 -13.36
N GLU A 62 -1.99 -7.26 -14.11
CA GLU A 62 -1.81 -8.61 -13.56
C GLU A 62 -0.59 -8.69 -12.65
N ALA A 63 0.52 -8.02 -13.00
CA ALA A 63 1.72 -7.98 -12.16
C ALA A 63 1.46 -7.21 -10.87
N ILE A 64 0.70 -6.12 -10.93
CA ILE A 64 0.25 -5.36 -9.75
C ILE A 64 -0.65 -6.23 -8.86
N ALA A 65 -1.61 -6.94 -9.45
CA ALA A 65 -2.49 -7.85 -8.71
C ALA A 65 -1.69 -8.96 -7.99
N GLN A 66 -0.68 -9.54 -8.65
CA GLN A 66 0.20 -10.53 -8.03
C GLN A 66 1.02 -9.96 -6.86
N LEU A 67 1.49 -8.71 -6.97
CA LEU A 67 2.17 -8.02 -5.87
C LEU A 67 1.22 -7.80 -4.69
N CYS A 68 -0.02 -7.39 -4.97
CA CYS A 68 -1.06 -7.25 -3.95
C CYS A 68 -1.37 -8.59 -3.26
N ASP A 69 -1.59 -9.65 -4.02
CA ASP A 69 -1.85 -11.00 -3.48
C ASP A 69 -0.70 -11.51 -2.61
N LYS A 70 0.55 -11.35 -3.07
CA LYS A 70 1.73 -11.73 -2.29
C LYS A 70 1.81 -10.95 -0.97
N THR A 71 1.55 -9.65 -1.03
CA THR A 71 1.53 -8.77 0.14
C THR A 71 0.43 -9.15 1.13
N LEU A 72 -0.76 -9.49 0.63
CA LEU A 72 -1.87 -10.00 1.43
C LEU A 72 -1.55 -11.34 2.08
N MET A 73 -0.80 -12.23 1.39
CA MET A 73 -0.32 -13.46 1.99
C MET A 73 0.62 -13.18 3.17
N ILE A 74 1.55 -12.23 3.04
CA ILE A 74 2.45 -11.83 4.13
C ILE A 74 1.64 -11.23 5.30
N LEU A 75 0.65 -10.38 5.00
CA LEU A 75 -0.24 -9.81 6.01
C LEU A 75 -0.97 -10.91 6.82
N ARG A 76 -1.48 -11.94 6.13
CA ARG A 76 -2.15 -13.08 6.80
C ARG A 76 -1.20 -13.99 7.56
N ARG A 77 0.07 -14.09 7.13
CA ARG A 77 1.08 -14.98 7.73
C ARG A 77 1.77 -14.34 8.94
N ASP A 78 2.26 -13.13 8.78
CA ASP A 78 3.14 -12.46 9.76
C ASP A 78 2.40 -11.36 10.54
N GLY A 79 1.22 -10.97 10.07
CA GLY A 79 0.39 -9.96 10.71
C GLY A 79 0.73 -8.53 10.28
N PHE A 80 -0.16 -7.63 10.66
CA PHE A 80 -0.14 -6.21 10.30
C PHE A 80 1.19 -5.52 10.64
N ASN A 81 1.63 -5.64 11.89
CA ASN A 81 2.82 -4.95 12.39
C ASN A 81 4.11 -5.42 11.70
N ALA A 82 4.19 -6.69 11.31
CA ALA A 82 5.35 -7.24 10.64
C ALA A 82 5.46 -6.67 9.23
N LEU A 83 4.36 -6.71 8.46
CA LEU A 83 4.32 -6.16 7.11
C LEU A 83 4.56 -4.64 7.12
N PHE A 84 3.97 -3.92 8.08
CA PHE A 84 4.18 -2.48 8.21
C PHE A 84 5.64 -2.11 8.44
N ASN A 85 6.33 -2.82 9.35
CA ASN A 85 7.74 -2.56 9.60
C ASN A 85 8.62 -2.92 8.40
N LEU A 86 8.36 -4.06 7.75
CA LEU A 86 9.07 -4.47 6.54
C LEU A 86 8.92 -3.44 5.42
N ALA A 87 7.69 -2.96 5.20
CA ALA A 87 7.40 -1.96 4.18
C ALA A 87 8.10 -0.64 4.50
N LYS A 88 8.01 -0.16 5.74
CA LYS A 88 8.67 1.07 6.19
C LYS A 88 10.19 1.03 6.02
N GLU A 89 10.82 -0.10 6.35
CA GLU A 89 12.28 -0.28 6.22
C GLU A 89 12.73 -0.36 4.76
N SER A 90 11.91 -0.96 3.92
CA SER A 90 12.22 -1.18 2.49
C SER A 90 11.87 0.02 1.62
N LEU A 91 11.05 0.96 2.11
CA LEU A 91 10.61 2.12 1.35
C LEU A 91 11.70 3.21 1.26
N SER A 92 12.04 3.59 0.03
CA SER A 92 12.96 4.70 -0.25
C SER A 92 12.40 6.04 0.26
N LEU A 93 13.28 6.93 0.75
CA LEU A 93 12.91 8.26 1.26
C LEU A 93 12.05 9.07 0.27
N GLU A 94 12.39 9.02 -1.02
CA GLU A 94 11.66 9.71 -2.09
C GLU A 94 10.23 9.18 -2.30
N LEU A 95 9.97 7.92 -1.94
CA LEU A 95 8.66 7.30 -2.05
C LEU A 95 7.82 7.45 -0.79
N ARG A 96 8.38 7.92 0.34
CA ARG A 96 7.64 8.07 1.60
C ARG A 96 6.49 9.07 1.47
N GLU A 97 6.78 10.23 0.91
CA GLU A 97 5.77 11.28 0.68
C GLU A 97 4.72 10.81 -0.33
N VAL A 98 5.15 10.10 -1.37
CA VAL A 98 4.25 9.55 -2.41
C VAL A 98 3.36 8.45 -1.83
N ALA A 99 3.90 7.54 -1.03
CA ALA A 99 3.16 6.46 -0.39
C ALA A 99 2.11 7.03 0.56
N PHE A 100 2.48 8.03 1.36
CA PHE A 100 1.56 8.71 2.25
C PHE A 100 0.46 9.45 1.47
N ALA A 101 0.80 10.13 0.38
CA ALA A 101 -0.17 10.82 -0.46
C ALA A 101 -1.17 9.86 -1.10
N VAL A 102 -0.71 8.75 -1.67
CA VAL A 102 -1.59 7.75 -2.31
C VAL A 102 -2.43 7.01 -1.28
N ALA A 103 -1.87 6.63 -0.13
CA ALA A 103 -2.62 6.03 0.96
C ALA A 103 -3.72 6.97 1.47
N SER A 104 -3.39 8.25 1.66
CA SER A 104 -4.37 9.27 2.08
C SER A 104 -5.44 9.52 1.02
N ASP A 105 -5.07 9.55 -0.25
CA ASP A 105 -6.01 9.71 -1.37
C ASP A 105 -7.03 8.57 -1.41
N LEU A 106 -6.56 7.32 -1.31
CA LEU A 106 -7.42 6.14 -1.30
C LEU A 106 -8.37 6.15 -0.10
N VAL A 107 -7.82 6.28 1.12
CA VAL A 107 -8.63 6.32 2.35
C VAL A 107 -9.66 7.44 2.28
N LEU A 108 -9.27 8.67 1.91
CA LEU A 108 -10.20 9.79 1.85
C LEU A 108 -11.21 9.70 0.69
N SER A 109 -10.95 8.87 -0.32
CA SER A 109 -11.84 8.68 -1.48
C SER A 109 -12.96 7.68 -1.17
N GLU A 110 -12.76 6.83 -0.16
CA GLU A 110 -13.81 5.94 0.31
C GLU A 110 -14.96 6.76 0.90
N ASN A 111 -16.20 6.32 0.62
CA ASN A 111 -17.40 7.00 1.12
C ASN A 111 -17.51 6.96 2.66
N HIS A 112 -16.76 6.07 3.32
CA HIS A 112 -16.78 5.91 4.77
C HIS A 112 -15.35 5.72 5.29
N VAL A 113 -14.76 6.78 5.83
CA VAL A 113 -13.48 6.70 6.54
C VAL A 113 -13.73 6.36 7.99
N THR A 114 -13.17 5.25 8.43
CA THR A 114 -13.20 4.76 9.80
C THR A 114 -12.14 5.46 10.67
N GLU A 115 -12.33 5.38 11.99
CA GLU A 115 -11.35 5.89 12.94
C GLU A 115 -10.02 5.11 12.88
N GLU A 116 -10.09 3.80 12.58
CA GLU A 116 -8.94 2.92 12.41
C GLU A 116 -8.06 3.37 11.22
N GLU A 117 -8.67 3.68 10.08
CA GLU A 117 -7.96 4.23 8.90
C GLU A 117 -7.32 5.59 9.20
N THR A 118 -8.04 6.45 9.90
CA THR A 118 -7.51 7.77 10.28
C THR A 118 -6.32 7.64 11.25
N ASN A 119 -6.40 6.71 12.20
CA ASN A 119 -5.31 6.44 13.14
C ASN A 119 -4.13 5.79 12.43
N PHE A 120 -4.37 4.89 11.48
CA PHE A 120 -3.32 4.33 10.65
C PHE A 120 -2.57 5.39 9.85
N LEU A 121 -3.26 6.34 9.21
CA LEU A 121 -2.60 7.45 8.50
C LEU A 121 -1.73 8.29 9.47
N LYS A 122 -2.19 8.50 10.71
CA LYS A 122 -1.40 9.18 11.74
C LYS A 122 -0.12 8.41 12.08
N ASP A 123 -0.25 7.11 12.29
CA ASP A 123 0.89 6.25 12.60
C ASP A 123 1.84 6.15 11.41
N LEU A 124 1.31 6.13 10.18
CA LEU A 124 2.07 6.04 8.94
C LEU A 124 2.96 7.27 8.72
N TYR A 125 2.44 8.51 8.84
CA TYR A 125 3.29 9.69 8.63
C TYR A 125 4.41 9.78 9.69
N GLN A 126 4.11 9.41 10.94
CA GLN A 126 5.09 9.38 12.02
C GLN A 126 6.16 8.31 11.77
N ALA A 127 5.74 7.10 11.38
CA ALA A 127 6.63 5.99 11.09
C ALA A 127 7.54 6.27 9.89
N LEU A 128 7.01 6.93 8.86
CA LEU A 128 7.78 7.33 7.68
C LEU A 128 8.72 8.52 7.96
N GLY A 129 8.56 9.21 9.09
CA GLY A 129 9.35 10.38 9.44
C GLY A 129 9.02 11.59 8.58
N ILE A 130 7.78 11.69 8.10
CA ILE A 130 7.31 12.81 7.29
C ILE A 130 7.03 14.00 8.20
N SER A 131 7.48 15.19 7.80
CA SER A 131 7.18 16.42 8.54
C SER A 131 5.67 16.64 8.66
N PRO A 132 5.16 17.03 9.84
CA PRO A 132 3.72 17.23 10.03
C PRO A 132 3.14 18.29 9.07
N ASP A 133 3.92 19.31 8.71
CA ASP A 133 3.53 20.34 7.74
C ASP A 133 3.24 19.74 6.34
N ILE A 134 4.05 18.78 5.92
CA ILE A 134 3.91 18.08 4.63
C ILE A 134 2.70 17.15 4.69
N ALA A 135 2.55 16.39 5.78
CA ALA A 135 1.42 15.49 5.98
C ALA A 135 0.07 16.26 5.95
N ILE A 136 0.00 17.42 6.62
CA ILE A 136 -1.18 18.29 6.61
C ILE A 136 -1.47 18.81 5.20
N ARG A 137 -0.45 19.29 4.46
CA ARG A 137 -0.63 19.73 3.06
C ARG A 137 -1.19 18.63 2.17
N ILE A 138 -0.65 17.42 2.29
CA ILE A 138 -1.08 16.26 1.52
C ILE A 138 -2.56 15.98 1.82
N LEU A 139 -2.92 15.84 3.11
CA LEU A 139 -4.30 15.58 3.53
C LEU A 139 -5.27 16.68 3.07
N GLN A 140 -4.88 17.96 3.17
CA GLN A 140 -5.67 19.08 2.67
C GLN A 140 -5.89 19.00 1.16
N THR A 141 -4.84 18.69 0.40
CA THR A 141 -4.92 18.58 -1.06
C THR A 141 -5.81 17.42 -1.49
N MET A 142 -5.69 16.26 -0.83
CA MET A 142 -6.51 15.09 -1.12
C MET A 142 -7.97 15.30 -0.70
N SER A 143 -8.21 15.91 0.47
CA SER A 143 -9.56 16.26 0.92
C SER A 143 -10.25 17.23 -0.04
N LEU A 144 -9.51 18.23 -0.57
CA LEU A 144 -10.03 19.12 -1.60
C LEU A 144 -10.36 18.39 -2.90
N LYS A 145 -9.50 17.47 -3.34
CA LYS A 145 -9.71 16.67 -4.56
C LYS A 145 -10.99 15.84 -4.49
N ASN A 146 -11.35 15.32 -3.31
CA ASN A 146 -12.56 14.51 -3.10
C ASN A 146 -13.85 15.32 -2.92
N GLN A 147 -13.77 16.65 -2.90
CA GLN A 147 -14.95 17.52 -2.88
C GLN A 147 -15.40 18.00 -4.27
N ILE A 148 -14.69 17.62 -5.33
CA ILE A 148 -14.92 18.07 -6.72
C ILE A 148 -15.38 16.89 -7.58
#